data_AF-A0A3D0PRW2-F1
#
_entry.id   AF-A0A3D0PRW2-F1
#
_cell.length_a   1.000
_cell.length_b   1.000
_cell.length_c   1.000
_cell.angle_alpha   90.00
_cell.angle_beta   90.00
_cell.angle_gamma   90.00
#
_symmetry.space_group_name_H-M   'P 1'
#
loop_
_entity.id
_entity.type
_entity.pdbx_description
1 polymer ?
#
loop_
_entity_poly.entity_id
_entity_poly.type
_entity_poly.pdbx_seq_one_letter_code
_entity_poly.pdbx_strand_id
1 'polypeptide(L)' 'MRIKTKHFGEIDLDENKIINFENGILGFEDYKKYTLLYNSEGG' A
#
# COMPACT_ATOMS: atom_id res chain seq x y z
N MET A 1 -2.74 -10.69 0.38
CA MET A 1 -1.54 -10.78 -0.48
C MET A 1 -0.32 -10.51 0.38
N ARG A 2 0.72 -11.35 0.28
CA ARG A 2 1.96 -11.13 1.04
C ARG A 2 2.83 -10.11 0.32
N ILE A 3 3.11 -8.99 1.00
CA ILE A 3 3.98 -7.94 0.48
C ILE A 3 5.07 -7.62 1.49
N LYS A 4 6.29 -7.50 0.97
CA LYS A 4 7.45 -7.06 1.75
C LYS A 4 7.51 -5.54 1.71
N THR A 5 7.40 -4.93 2.88
CA THR A 5 7.46 -3.49 3.08
C THR A 5 8.79 -3.11 3.71
N LYS A 6 9.25 -1.88 3.44
CA LYS A 6 10.53 -1.39 3.95
C LYS A 6 10.57 -1.24 5.47
N HIS A 7 9.43 -0.90 6.08
CA HIS A 7 9.35 -0.53 7.50
C HIS A 7 8.58 -1.54 8.36
N PHE A 8 7.70 -2.36 7.79
CA PHE A 8 6.85 -3.31 8.54
C PHE A 8 7.18 -4.77 8.23
N GLY A 9 8.27 -5.03 7.50
CA GLY A 9 8.63 -6.39 7.09
C GLY A 9 7.60 -6.97 6.12
N GLU A 10 7.35 -8.27 6.23
CA GLU A 10 6.34 -8.96 5.42
C GLU A 10 4.97 -8.84 6.08
N ILE A 11 4.02 -8.23 5.38
CA ILE A 11 2.64 -8.07 5.85
C ILE A 11 1.69 -8.81 4.90
N ASP A 12 0.58 -9.31 5.44
CA ASP A 12 -0.54 -9.76 4.62
C ASP A 12 -1.52 -8.60 4.43
N LEU A 13 -1.61 -8.13 3.18
CA LEU A 13 -2.50 -7.04 2.78
C LEU A 13 -3.71 -7.59 2.04
N ASP A 14 -4.90 -7.29 2.54
CA ASP A 14 -6.14 -7.60 1.82
C ASP A 14 -6.22 -6.76 0.53
N GLU A 15 -6.62 -7.38 -0.60
CA GLU A 15 -6.79 -6.67 -1.87
C GLU A 15 -7.83 -5.55 -1.78
N ASN A 16 -8.81 -5.68 -0.88
CA ASN A 16 -9.81 -4.65 -0.61
C ASN A 16 -9.21 -3.37 0.02
N LYS A 17 -7.97 -3.43 0.52
CA LYS A 17 -7.23 -2.29 1.06
C LYS A 17 -6.30 -1.64 0.04
N ILE A 18 -6.31 -2.10 -1.22
CA ILE A 18 -5.54 -1.52 -2.31
C ILE A 18 -6.35 -0.39 -2.93
N ILE A 19 -5.75 0.80 -2.95
CA ILE A 19 -6.25 1.95 -3.66
C ILE A 19 -5.65 1.94 -5.06
N ASN A 20 -6.51 1.89 -6.08
CA ASN A 20 -6.09 1.90 -7.47
C ASN A 20 -6.18 3.32 -8.05
N PHE A 21 -5.04 3.92 -8.36
CA PHE A 21 -4.94 5.18 -9.08
C PHE A 21 -4.80 4.88 -10.58
N GLU A 22 -5.85 5.07 -11.37
CA GLU A 22 -5.88 4.69 -12.79
C GLU A 22 -4.75 5.33 -13.62
N ASN A 23 -4.41 6.58 -13.29
CA ASN A 23 -3.34 7.36 -13.90
C ASN A 23 -2.04 7.36 -13.09
N GLY A 24 -1.97 6.63 -11.97
CA GLY A 24 -0.88 6.72 -11.01
C GLY A 24 -0.81 8.08 -10.31
N ILE A 25 0.38 8.44 -9.84
CA ILE A 25 0.70 9.75 -9.25
C ILE A 25 1.66 10.46 -10.21
N LEU A 26 1.60 11.79 -10.30
CA LEU A 26 2.53 12.58 -11.13
C LEU A 26 3.99 12.26 -10.78
N GLY A 27 4.77 11.83 -11.77
CA GLY A 27 6.16 11.34 -11.61
C GLY A 27 6.30 9.88 -11.16
N PHE A 28 5.19 9.17 -10.97
CA PHE A 28 5.10 7.75 -10.62
C PHE A 28 3.94 7.07 -11.38
N GLU A 29 3.73 7.44 -12.64
CA GLU A 29 2.59 7.02 -13.47
C GLU A 29 2.53 5.48 -13.67
N ASP A 30 3.69 4.82 -13.62
CA ASP A 30 3.81 3.37 -13.73
C ASP A 30 3.30 2.63 -12.47
N TYR A 31 3.22 3.32 -11.33
CA TYR A 31 2.75 2.75 -10.08
C TYR A 31 1.27 3.12 -9.86
N LYS A 32 0.40 2.11 -9.87
CA LYS A 32 -1.06 2.32 -9.81
C LYS A 32 -1.71 1.79 -8.54
N LYS A 33 -1.05 0.87 -7.84
CA LYS A 33 -1.59 0.21 -6.64
C LYS A 33 -0.89 0.74 -5.40
N TYR A 34 -1.64 1.39 -4.54
CA TYR A 34 -1.15 1.94 -3.29
C TYR A 34 -1.95 1.41 -2.11
N THR A 35 -1.39 1.48 -0.92
CA THR A 35 -2.11 1.20 0.32
C THR A 35 -1.61 2.12 1.42
N LEU A 36 -2.47 2.42 2.39
CA LEU A 36 -2.13 3.22 3.55
C LEU A 36 -1.77 2.28 4.70
N LEU A 37 -0.50 2.31 5.10
CA LEU A 37 0.00 1.60 6.25
C LEU A 37 0.21 2.60 7.38
N TYR A 38 -0.49 2.41 8.47
CA TYR A 38 -0.34 3.21 9.68
C TYR A 38 -0.20 2.28 10.88
N ASN A 39 0.63 2.67 11.84
CA ASN A 39 0.73 1.94 13.10
C ASN A 39 -0.42 2.42 14.00
N SER A 40 -1.42 1.58 14.22
CA SER A 40 -2.56 1.90 15.10
C SER A 40 -2.17 1.71 16.57
N GLU A 41 -1.08 2.31 17.04
CA GLU A 41 -0.79 2.39 18.49
C GLU A 41 -1.61 3.51 19.11
N GLY A 42 -2.93 3.28 19.20
CA GLY A 42 -3.90 4.23 19.72
C GLY A 42 -5.23 3.54 19.98
N GLY A 43 -5.28 2.75 21.06
CA GLY A 43 -6.45 2.06 21.61
C GLY A 43 -6.09 1.39 22.91
#